data_AF-A0A3M1KNC0-F1
#
_entry.id   AF-A0A3M1KNC0-F1
#
_cell.length_a   1.000
_cell.length_b   1.000
_cell.length_c   1.000
_cell.angle_alpha   90.00
_cell.angle_beta   90.00
_cell.angle_gamma   90.00
#
_symmetry.space_group_name_H-M   'P 1'
#
loop_
_entity.id
_entity.type
_entity.pdbx_description
1 polymer ?
#
loop_
_entity_poly.entity_id
_entity_poly.type
_entity_poly.pdbx_seq_one_letter_code
_entity_poly.pdbx_strand_id
1 'polypeptide(L)'
;MKRHQRQKWLILLIAALSSFIIAIVWQQIFTPVEAETKPELSTPTKESALLNLAKVSDGIYALIANTDYPPPEPNIAICNAGIVIGTEGVLVIDPFQNEALG
;
A
#
# COMPACT_ATOMS: atom_id res chain seq x y z
N MET A 1 27.40 -47.55 -28.47
CA MET A 1 26.13 -47.47 -27.70
C MET A 1 25.98 -46.27 -26.75
N LYS A 2 27.05 -45.70 -26.15
CA LYS A 2 26.92 -44.69 -25.07
C LYS A 2 26.51 -43.25 -25.51
N ARG A 3 26.74 -42.84 -26.76
CA ARG A 3 26.47 -41.46 -27.25
C ARG A 3 24.98 -41.17 -27.42
N HIS A 4 24.24 -42.09 -28.04
CA HIS A 4 22.78 -41.96 -28.21
C HIS A 4 22.03 -42.02 -26.87
N GLN A 5 22.54 -42.81 -25.91
CA GLN A 5 21.94 -42.87 -24.58
C GLN A 5 22.12 -41.55 -23.82
N ARG A 6 23.30 -40.91 -23.90
CA ARG A 6 23.54 -39.58 -23.30
C ARG A 6 22.67 -38.48 -23.94
N GLN A 7 22.48 -38.52 -25.26
CA GLN A 7 21.61 -37.58 -25.96
C GLN A 7 20.14 -37.72 -25.52
N LYS A 8 19.64 -38.95 -25.34
CA LYS A 8 18.29 -39.20 -24.82
C LYS A 8 18.11 -38.64 -23.41
N TRP A 9 19.08 -38.85 -22.52
CA TRP A 9 19.04 -38.30 -21.16
C TRP A 9 19.08 -36.77 -21.15
N LEU A 10 19.88 -36.15 -22.03
CA LEU A 10 19.94 -34.70 -22.16
C LEU A 10 18.59 -34.12 -22.64
N ILE A 11 17.97 -34.75 -23.63
CA ILE A 11 16.66 -34.33 -24.16
C ILE A 11 15.57 -34.45 -23.10
N LEU A 12 15.55 -35.56 -22.34
CA LEU A 12 14.59 -35.75 -21.25
C LEU A 12 14.78 -34.71 -20.14
N LEU A 13 16.02 -34.37 -19.80
CA LEU A 13 16.31 -33.36 -18.80
C LEU A 13 15.85 -31.96 -19.25
N ILE A 14 16.09 -31.60 -20.51
CA ILE A 14 15.62 -30.33 -21.08
C ILE A 14 14.09 -30.27 -21.11
N ALA A 15 13.42 -31.35 -21.50
CA ALA A 15 11.96 -31.41 -21.52
C ALA A 15 11.33 -31.33 -20.11
N ALA A 16 11.98 -31.90 -19.10
CA ALA A 16 11.54 -31.80 -17.72
C ALA A 16 11.74 -30.38 -17.15
N LEU A 17 12.84 -29.72 -17.49
CA LEU A 17 13.09 -28.34 -17.08
C LEU A 17 12.10 -27.37 -17.75
N SER A 18 11.81 -27.55 -19.04
CA SER A 18 10.89 -26.67 -19.75
C SER A 18 9.45 -26.79 -19.24
N SER A 19 8.98 -28.01 -18.93
CA SER A 19 7.64 -28.21 -18.35
C SER A 19 7.52 -27.60 -16.95
N PHE A 20 8.58 -27.68 -16.15
CA PHE A 20 8.62 -27.07 -14.81
C PHE A 20 8.54 -25.54 -14.87
N ILE A 21 9.28 -24.90 -15.80
CA ILE A 21 9.23 -23.45 -15.99
C ILE A 21 7.85 -23.00 -16.47
N ILE A 22 7.24 -23.73 -17.41
CA ILE A 22 5.89 -23.43 -17.90
C ILE A 22 4.85 -23.50 -16.77
N ALA A 23 4.96 -24.50 -15.89
CA ALA A 23 4.06 -24.64 -14.74
C ALA A 23 4.16 -23.46 -13.76
N ILE A 24 5.38 -22.96 -13.49
CA ILE A 24 5.59 -21.80 -12.61
C ILE A 24 4.99 -20.53 -13.23
N VAL A 25 5.25 -20.29 -14.52
CA VAL A 25 4.70 -19.12 -15.23
C VAL A 25 3.18 -19.16 -15.25
N TRP A 26 2.58 -20.33 -15.46
CA TRP A 26 1.13 -20.50 -15.43
C TRP A 26 0.53 -20.17 -14.06
N GLN A 27 1.21 -20.55 -12.97
CA GLN A 27 0.77 -20.21 -11.61
C GLN A 27 0.89 -18.70 -11.32
N GLN A 28 1.93 -18.02 -11.82
CA GLN A 28 2.10 -16.57 -11.58
C GLN A 28 1.10 -15.69 -12.36
N ILE A 29 0.64 -16.15 -13.53
CA ILE A 29 -0.33 -15.38 -14.34
C ILE A 29 -1.77 -15.56 -13.82
N PHE A 30 -2.07 -16.71 -13.21
CA PHE A 30 -3.43 -17.08 -12.78
C PHE A 30 -3.67 -17.03 -11.27
N THR A 31 -2.77 -16.47 -10.47
CA THR A 31 -3.18 -16.06 -9.12
C THR A 31 -4.19 -14.92 -9.27
N PRO A 32 -5.47 -15.11 -8.92
CA PRO A 32 -6.35 -13.97 -8.78
C PRO A 32 -5.70 -13.06 -7.73
N VAL A 33 -5.40 -11.82 -8.12
CA VAL A 33 -5.17 -10.76 -7.16
C VAL A 33 -6.45 -10.73 -6.33
N GLU A 34 -6.35 -11.18 -5.09
CA GLU A 34 -7.37 -10.96 -4.09
C GLU A 34 -7.55 -9.45 -4.07
N ALA A 35 -8.64 -8.98 -4.68
CA ALA A 35 -9.00 -7.59 -4.63
C ALA A 35 -9.23 -7.31 -3.15
N GLU A 36 -8.20 -6.75 -2.50
CA GLU A 36 -8.35 -6.17 -1.18
C GLU A 36 -9.60 -5.33 -1.26
N THR A 37 -10.61 -5.73 -0.50
CA THR A 37 -11.81 -4.95 -0.33
C THR A 37 -11.30 -3.67 0.29
N LYS A 38 -11.09 -2.66 -0.55
CA LYS A 38 -10.70 -1.32 -0.14
C LYS A 38 -11.66 -1.00 1.00
N PRO A 39 -11.18 -0.82 2.26
CA PRO A 39 -12.08 -0.42 3.32
C PRO A 39 -12.79 0.79 2.77
N GLU A 40 -14.12 0.70 2.74
CA GLU A 40 -14.97 1.79 2.29
C GLU A 40 -14.53 2.96 3.16
N LEU A 41 -13.77 3.87 2.56
CA LEU A 41 -13.18 4.99 3.26
C LEU A 41 -14.39 5.85 3.56
N SER A 42 -15.07 5.58 4.66
CA SER A 42 -16.07 6.46 5.24
C SER A 42 -15.28 7.70 5.56
N THR A 43 -15.24 8.62 4.59
CA THR A 43 -14.59 9.91 4.70
C THR A 43 -15.08 10.47 6.02
N PRO A 44 -14.21 10.60 7.04
CA PRO A 44 -14.63 11.22 8.28
C PRO A 44 -15.21 12.56 7.86
N THR A 45 -16.50 12.74 8.14
CA THR A 45 -17.17 14.00 7.86
C THR A 45 -16.30 15.08 8.49
N LYS A 46 -16.04 16.18 7.79
CA LYS A 46 -15.19 17.28 8.26
C LYS A 46 -15.53 17.77 9.69
N GLU A 47 -16.70 17.41 10.20
CA GLU A 47 -17.17 17.66 11.56
C GLU A 47 -16.54 16.76 12.64
N SER A 48 -16.12 15.52 12.34
CA SER A 48 -15.51 14.61 13.34
C SER A 48 -14.01 14.81 13.49
N ALA A 49 -13.33 15.10 12.38
CA ALA A 49 -11.94 15.50 12.37
C ALA A 49 -11.89 17.03 12.37
N LEU A 50 -11.98 17.60 13.57
CA LEU A 50 -11.83 19.02 13.90
C LEU A 50 -10.45 19.59 13.49
N LEU A 51 -10.17 19.51 12.18
CA LEU A 51 -8.88 19.75 11.54
C LEU A 51 -9.04 20.82 10.46
N ASN A 52 -8.16 21.80 10.48
CA ASN A 52 -8.08 22.82 9.45
C ASN A 52 -6.90 22.53 8.52
N LEU A 53 -7.17 22.33 7.24
CA LEU A 53 -6.12 22.26 6.23
C LEU A 53 -5.67 23.68 5.86
N ALA A 54 -4.40 23.97 6.08
CA ALA A 54 -3.75 25.23 5.71
C ALA A 54 -2.65 24.97 4.69
N LYS A 55 -2.68 25.70 3.57
CA LYS A 55 -1.56 25.71 2.63
C LYS A 55 -0.44 26.58 3.21
N VAL A 56 0.74 26.00 3.40
CA VAL A 56 1.93 26.69 3.91
C VAL A 56 2.77 27.22 2.74
N SER A 57 2.91 26.40 1.69
CA SER A 57 3.62 26.74 0.46
C SER A 57 3.10 25.89 -0.70
N ASP A 58 3.62 26.10 -1.91
CA ASP A 58 3.33 25.23 -3.03
C ASP A 58 3.76 23.78 -2.73
N GLY A 59 2.81 22.86 -2.80
CA GLY A 59 3.01 21.45 -2.46
C GLY A 59 3.15 21.16 -0.97
N ILE A 60 3.04 22.14 -0.07
CA ILE A 60 3.20 21.94 1.39
C ILE A 60 1.95 22.41 2.12
N TYR A 61 1.37 21.52 2.90
CA TYR A 61 0.16 21.74 3.68
C TYR A 61 0.36 21.32 5.12
N ALA A 62 -0.36 21.97 6.03
CA ALA A 62 -0.49 21.60 7.42
C ALA A 62 -1.96 21.27 7.70
N LEU A 63 -2.22 20.15 8.36
CA LEU A 63 -3.47 19.88 9.04
C LEU A 63 -3.31 20.35 10.48
N ILE A 64 -4.11 21.33 10.89
CA ILE A 64 -4.01 21.96 12.20
C ILE A 64 -5.21 21.50 13.03
N ALA A 65 -4.95 20.85 14.17
CA ALA A 65 -5.99 20.55 15.14
C ALA A 65 -6.58 21.82 15.72
N ASN A 66 -7.91 21.85 15.88
CA ASN A 66 -8.59 23.02 16.44
C ASN A 66 -8.84 22.91 17.96
N THR A 67 -8.39 21.82 18.58
CA THR A 67 -8.51 21.58 20.02
C THR A 67 -7.16 21.19 20.61
N ASP A 68 -6.98 21.51 21.90
CA ASP A 68 -5.83 21.09 22.70
C ASP A 68 -6.13 19.82 23.50
N TYR A 69 -5.08 19.24 24.09
CA TYR A 69 -5.21 18.21 25.10
C TYR A 69 -5.58 18.80 26.47
N PRO A 70 -6.49 18.18 27.23
CA PRO A 70 -7.30 17.01 26.86
C PRO A 70 -8.46 17.40 25.93
N PRO A 71 -8.79 16.58 24.93
CA PRO A 71 -9.91 16.88 24.05
C PRO A 71 -11.24 16.70 24.81
N PRO A 72 -12.29 17.44 24.43
CA PRO A 72 -13.61 17.34 25.07
C PRO A 72 -14.29 15.99 24.76
N GLU A 73 -13.93 15.33 23.66
CA GLU A 73 -14.41 14.00 23.27
C GLU A 73 -13.25 13.10 22.80
N PRO A 74 -13.31 11.78 23.01
CA PRO A 74 -12.19 10.86 22.73
C PRO A 74 -11.91 10.64 21.23
N ASN A 75 -12.80 11.07 20.34
CA ASN A 75 -12.72 10.90 18.88
C ASN A 75 -12.16 12.14 18.17
N ILE A 76 -11.68 13.14 18.91
CA ILE A 76 -11.19 14.39 18.34
C ILE A 76 -9.67 14.35 18.17
N ALA A 77 -9.21 14.75 16.98
CA ALA A 77 -7.79 14.91 16.71
C ALA A 77 -7.20 16.13 17.43
N ILE A 78 -6.10 15.92 18.16
CA ILE A 78 -5.40 16.94 18.98
C ILE A 78 -4.01 17.31 18.42
N CYS A 79 -3.55 16.63 17.37
CA CYS A 79 -2.22 16.84 16.81
C CYS A 79 -2.28 17.51 15.44
N ASN A 80 -1.22 18.23 15.10
CA ASN A 80 -1.04 18.78 13.77
C ASN A 80 -0.32 17.75 12.90
N ALA A 81 -0.62 17.73 11.61
CA ALA A 81 0.10 16.89 10.65
C ALA A 81 0.64 17.72 9.48
N GLY A 82 1.75 17.28 8.90
CA GLY A 82 2.34 17.88 7.70
C GLY A 82 2.06 17.02 6.47
N ILE A 83 1.79 17.66 5.33
CA ILE A 83 1.62 16.99 4.03
C ILE A 83 2.50 17.68 3.00
N VAL A 84 3.37 16.90 2.36
CA VAL A 84 4.20 17.36 1.24
C VAL A 84 3.83 16.55 -0.01
N ILE A 85 3.35 17.25 -1.04
CA ILE A 85 2.95 16.68 -2.33
C ILE A 85 4.09 16.90 -3.32
N GLY A 86 4.78 15.82 -3.67
CA GLY A 86 5.77 15.78 -4.74
C GLY A 86 5.20 15.22 -6.04
N THR A 87 6.01 15.20 -7.09
CA THR A 87 5.61 14.65 -8.41
C THR A 87 5.46 13.14 -8.41
N GLU A 88 6.15 12.46 -7.49
CA GLU A 88 6.22 10.99 -7.43
C GLU A 88 5.40 10.41 -6.26
N GLY A 89 4.85 11.26 -5.38
CA GLY A 89 4.09 10.79 -4.23
C GLY A 89 3.80 11.87 -3.18
N VAL A 90 3.24 11.43 -2.06
CA VAL A 90 2.86 12.28 -0.93
C VAL A 90 3.57 11.78 0.33
N LEU A 91 4.26 12.70 1.02
CA LEU A 91 4.82 12.45 2.36
C LEU A 91 3.88 13.02 3.41
N VAL A 92 3.45 12.17 4.34
CA VAL A 92 2.65 12.55 5.52
C VAL A 92 3.56 12.50 6.75
N ILE A 93 3.57 13.58 7.51
CA ILE A 93 4.39 13.75 8.71
C ILE A 93 3.46 13.86 9.92
N ASP A 94 3.76 13.08 10.95
CA ASP A 94 2.99 13.02 12.21
C ASP A 94 1.52 12.63 12.00
N PRO A 95 1.24 11.43 11.44
CA PRO A 95 -0.11 10.97 11.22
C PRO A 95 -0.85 10.75 12.55
N PHE A 96 -2.17 10.97 12.54
CA PHE A 96 -3.00 10.94 13.73
C PHE A 96 -2.89 9.64 14.54
N GLN A 97 -2.89 9.78 15.85
CA GLN A 97 -2.66 8.70 16.81
C GLN A 97 -3.96 8.03 17.28
N ASN A 98 -4.91 7.76 16.37
CA ASN A 98 -6.14 7.05 16.74
C ASN A 98 -6.45 5.93 15.74
N GLU A 99 -6.65 4.71 16.26
CA GLU A 99 -7.09 3.52 15.49
C GLU A 99 -8.42 3.75 14.77
N ALA A 100 -9.24 4.72 15.18
CA ALA A 100 -10.48 5.11 14.50
C ALA A 100 -10.29 6.04 13.28
N LEU A 101 -9.07 6.53 13.03
CA LEU A 101 -8.75 7.47 11.93
C LEU A 101 -7.69 6.91 10.95
N GLY A 102 -7.34 5.62 11.08
CA GLY A 102 -6.43 4.89 10.19
C GLY A 102 -7.16 3.92 9.27
#